data_AF-G6EKY0-F1
#
_entry.id   AF-G6EKY0-F1
#
_cell.length_a   1.000
_cell.length_b   1.000
_cell.length_c   1.000
_cell.angle_alpha   90.00
_cell.angle_beta   90.00
_cell.angle_gamma   90.00
#
_symmetry.space_group_name_H-M   'P 1'
#
loop_
_entity.id
_entity.type
_entity.pdbx_description
1 polymer ?
#
loop_
_entity_poly.entity_id
_entity_poly.type
_entity_poly.pdbx_seq_one_letter_code
_entity_poly.pdbx_strand_id
1 'polypeptide(L)'
;MTQLAQFTPVAADHTAEIARLNDAARAGSLATSRTVFTRALADILAGDAEDPGARQASLMLGQAALRRLINETPIELGNDPHGERDFGAVEFQGHKIFWKIDVYANDGTFSWGSEMPWDARQSFRVVTIMLASDW
;
A
#
# COMPACT_ATOMS: atom_id res chain seq x y z
N MET A 1 -41.98 15.02 30.34
CA MET A 1 -40.63 14.42 30.23
C MET A 1 -40.08 14.81 28.87
N THR A 2 -39.11 15.71 28.84
CA THR A 2 -38.52 16.24 27.60
C THR A 2 -37.57 15.18 27.04
N GLN A 3 -37.91 14.59 25.90
CA GLN A 3 -37.06 13.63 25.21
C GLN A 3 -35.86 14.40 24.63
N LEU A 4 -34.70 14.22 25.24
CA LEU A 4 -33.43 14.72 24.71
C LEU A 4 -33.15 13.96 23.41
N ALA A 5 -33.15 14.68 22.28
CA ALA A 5 -32.67 14.16 21.02
C ALA A 5 -31.19 13.78 21.19
N GLN A 6 -30.89 12.50 21.05
CA GLN A 6 -29.51 12.03 20.95
C GLN A 6 -28.94 12.56 19.64
N PHE A 7 -28.04 13.54 19.71
CA PHE A 7 -27.21 13.92 18.58
C PHE A 7 -26.23 12.78 18.34
N THR A 8 -26.46 11.99 17.28
CA THR A 8 -25.41 11.13 16.73
C THR A 8 -24.44 12.06 15.99
N PRO A 9 -23.18 12.20 16.43
CA PRO A 9 -22.22 13.01 15.68
C PRO A 9 -22.05 12.40 14.28
N VAL A 10 -22.09 13.24 13.25
CA VAL A 10 -21.71 12.84 11.89
C VAL A 10 -20.27 12.36 11.98
N ALA A 11 -20.00 11.12 11.54
CA ALA A 11 -18.64 10.59 11.47
C ALA A 11 -17.78 11.57 10.66
N ALA A 12 -16.67 12.02 11.23
CA ALA A 12 -15.78 12.94 10.53
C ALA A 12 -15.22 12.26 9.29
N ASP A 13 -15.23 12.97 8.16
CA ASP A 13 -14.57 12.52 6.93
C ASP A 13 -13.06 12.61 7.14
N HIS A 14 -12.40 11.46 7.12
CA HIS A 14 -10.96 11.32 7.33
C HIS A 14 -10.21 10.88 6.06
N THR A 15 -10.85 10.97 4.89
CA THR A 15 -10.31 10.50 3.62
C THR A 15 -8.94 11.13 3.31
N ALA A 16 -8.78 12.43 3.56
CA ALA A 16 -7.54 13.15 3.30
C ALA A 16 -6.37 12.69 4.21
N GLU A 17 -6.66 12.40 5.48
CA GLU A 17 -5.67 11.87 6.42
C GLU A 17 -5.25 10.45 6.03
N ILE A 18 -6.21 9.61 5.63
CA ILE A 18 -5.95 8.25 5.15
C ILE A 18 -5.07 8.31 3.90
N ALA A 19 -5.45 9.11 2.91
CA ALA A 19 -4.71 9.37 1.69
C ALA A 19 -3.26 9.80 1.96
N ARG A 20 -3.05 10.75 2.87
CA ARG A 20 -1.71 11.23 3.25
C ARG A 20 -0.85 10.13 3.85
N LEU A 21 -1.43 9.28 4.71
CA LEU A 21 -0.70 8.18 5.32
C LEU A 21 -0.44 7.02 4.34
N ASN A 22 -1.36 6.77 3.42
CA ASN A 22 -1.19 5.82 2.32
C ASN A 22 -0.07 6.25 1.38
N ASP A 23 -0.02 7.54 1.02
CA ASP A 23 1.09 8.12 0.25
C ASP A 23 2.43 7.97 1.00
N ALA A 24 2.47 8.24 2.31
CA ALA A 24 3.68 8.08 3.12
C ALA A 24 4.13 6.60 3.23
N ALA A 25 3.20 5.66 3.34
CA ALA A 25 3.50 4.23 3.33
C ALA A 25 4.03 3.77 1.95
N ARG A 26 3.39 4.20 0.86
CA ARG A 26 3.83 3.91 -0.52
C ARG A 26 5.23 4.47 -0.82
N ALA A 27 5.55 5.64 -0.29
CA ALA A 27 6.88 6.24 -0.36
C ALA A 27 7.92 5.54 0.54
N GLY A 28 7.46 4.72 1.50
CA GLY A 28 8.31 4.09 2.52
C GLY A 28 8.86 5.05 3.57
N SER A 29 8.17 6.18 3.81
CA SER A 29 8.55 7.17 4.83
C SER A 29 7.73 7.04 6.12
N LEU A 30 6.70 6.18 6.14
CA LEU A 30 5.91 5.90 7.34
C LEU A 30 6.50 4.74 8.15
N ALA A 31 6.86 5.02 9.41
CA ALA A 31 7.43 4.01 10.31
C ALA A 31 6.48 2.83 10.59
N THR A 32 5.18 3.07 10.65
CA THR A 32 4.12 2.05 10.81
C THR A 32 3.67 1.49 9.46
N SER A 33 4.64 1.14 8.61
CA SER A 33 4.36 0.49 7.33
C SER A 33 5.41 -0.54 6.94
N ARG A 34 5.02 -1.45 6.04
CA ARG A 34 5.91 -2.42 5.40
C ARG A 34 5.52 -2.60 3.95
N THR A 35 6.52 -2.63 3.05
CA THR A 35 6.32 -3.08 1.68
C THR A 35 6.62 -4.56 1.55
N VAL A 36 5.76 -5.29 0.85
CA VAL A 36 5.94 -6.70 0.50
C VAL A 36 5.77 -6.89 -1.00
N PHE A 37 6.49 -7.86 -1.56
CA PHE A 37 6.38 -8.26 -2.96
C PHE A 37 5.88 -9.69 -3.00
N THR A 38 4.96 -10.01 -3.91
CA THR A 38 4.59 -11.42 -4.14
C THR A 38 5.78 -12.20 -4.67
N ARG A 39 5.77 -13.51 -4.40
CA ARG A 39 6.88 -14.38 -4.80
C ARG A 39 7.13 -14.35 -6.31
N ALA A 40 6.07 -14.42 -7.11
CA ALA A 40 6.16 -14.42 -8.56
C ALA A 40 6.82 -13.13 -9.09
N LEU A 41 6.41 -11.96 -8.59
CA LEU A 41 7.05 -10.70 -8.94
C LEU A 41 8.51 -10.66 -8.48
N ALA A 42 8.81 -11.11 -7.26
CA ALA A 42 10.18 -11.14 -6.76
C ALA A 42 11.10 -12.04 -7.61
N ASP A 43 10.60 -13.19 -8.09
CA ASP A 43 11.37 -14.06 -8.98
C ASP A 43 11.64 -13.41 -10.34
N ILE A 44 10.66 -12.68 -10.91
CA ILE A 44 10.86 -11.91 -12.16
C ILE A 44 11.93 -10.83 -11.98
N LEU A 45 11.85 -10.05 -10.89
CA LEU A 45 12.82 -8.98 -10.62
C LEU A 45 14.23 -9.53 -10.35
N ALA A 46 14.33 -10.71 -9.75
CA ALA A 46 15.60 -11.37 -9.50
C ALA A 46 16.27 -11.86 -10.80
N GLY A 47 15.49 -12.23 -11.81
CA GLY A 47 15.98 -12.79 -13.06
C GLY A 47 16.54 -14.21 -12.90
N ASP A 48 17.25 -14.65 -13.93
CA ASP A 48 17.76 -16.01 -14.13
C ASP A 48 19.28 -16.14 -13.96
N ALA A 49 19.96 -15.11 -13.45
CA ALA A 49 21.40 -15.14 -13.20
C ALA A 49 21.78 -16.32 -12.30
N GLU A 50 22.78 -17.10 -12.74
CA GLU A 50 23.30 -18.25 -11.97
C GLU A 50 24.00 -17.82 -10.68
N ASP A 51 24.69 -16.67 -10.71
CA ASP A 51 25.35 -16.11 -9.54
C ASP A 51 24.34 -15.55 -8.52
N PRO A 52 24.32 -16.05 -7.28
CA PRO A 52 23.38 -15.58 -6.26
C PRO A 52 23.54 -14.09 -5.93
N GLY A 53 24.76 -13.55 -6.02
CA GLY A 53 25.04 -12.13 -5.77
C GLY A 53 24.40 -11.23 -6.83
N ALA A 54 24.58 -11.56 -8.10
CA ALA A 54 23.97 -10.88 -9.23
C ALA A 54 22.44 -10.95 -9.21
N ARG A 55 21.89 -12.11 -8.85
CA ARG A 55 20.44 -12.30 -8.69
C ARG A 55 19.87 -11.43 -7.56
N GLN A 56 20.54 -11.39 -6.41
CA GLN A 56 20.15 -10.53 -5.30
C GLN A 56 20.25 -9.04 -5.64
N ALA A 57 21.31 -8.63 -6.35
CA ALA A 57 21.48 -7.26 -6.81
C ALA A 57 20.36 -6.84 -7.79
N SER A 58 20.00 -7.71 -8.72
CA SER A 58 18.90 -7.48 -9.67
C SER A 58 17.57 -7.31 -8.95
N LEU A 59 17.29 -8.18 -7.97
CA LEU A 59 16.10 -8.04 -7.12
C LEU A 59 16.06 -6.68 -6.40
N MET A 60 17.17 -6.28 -5.77
CA MET A 60 17.24 -5.00 -5.04
C MET A 60 17.03 -3.79 -5.97
N LEU A 61 17.67 -3.79 -7.14
CA LEU A 61 17.52 -2.73 -8.13
C LEU A 61 16.11 -2.70 -8.72
N GLY A 62 15.53 -3.87 -9.04
CA GLY A 62 14.17 -4.01 -9.54
C GLY A 62 13.13 -3.50 -8.53
N GLN A 63 13.27 -3.86 -7.25
CA GLN A 63 12.41 -3.35 -6.18
C GLN A 63 12.51 -1.83 -6.03
N ALA A 64 13.72 -1.27 -6.09
CA ALA A 64 13.92 0.18 -6.01
C ALA A 64 13.31 0.91 -7.22
N ALA A 65 13.53 0.38 -8.43
CA ALA A 65 12.97 0.94 -9.66
C ALA A 65 11.43 0.90 -9.66
N LEU A 66 10.84 -0.23 -9.24
CA LEU A 66 9.40 -0.39 -9.20
C LEU A 66 8.74 0.52 -8.14
N ARG A 67 9.34 0.64 -6.95
CA ARG A 67 8.88 1.59 -5.93
C ARG A 67 8.95 3.03 -6.44
N ARG A 68 10.01 3.40 -7.14
CA ARG A 68 10.14 4.74 -7.74
C ARG A 68 9.03 4.97 -8.78
N LEU A 69 8.85 4.04 -9.71
CA LEU A 69 7.80 4.12 -10.74
C LEU A 69 6.41 4.28 -10.12
N ILE A 70 6.08 3.46 -9.11
CA ILE A 70 4.80 3.53 -8.39
C ILE A 70 4.59 4.91 -7.73
N ASN A 71 5.62 5.50 -7.13
CA ASN A 71 5.49 6.80 -6.48
C ASN A 71 5.44 7.98 -7.46
N GLU A 72 6.04 7.84 -8.64
CA GLU A 72 6.00 8.87 -9.70
C GLU A 72 4.74 8.78 -10.57
N THR A 73 4.05 7.64 -10.55
CA THR A 73 2.81 7.44 -11.31
C THR A 73 1.64 8.20 -10.66
N PRO A 74 0.93 9.06 -11.41
CA PRO A 74 -0.27 9.73 -10.90
C PRO A 74 -1.37 8.73 -10.51
N ILE A 75 -2.13 9.06 -9.45
CA ILE A 75 -3.30 8.28 -9.08
C ILE A 75 -4.45 8.60 -10.03
N GLU A 76 -4.94 7.59 -10.75
CA GLU A 76 -6.09 7.71 -11.64
C GLU A 76 -7.40 7.58 -10.86
N LEU A 77 -8.42 8.37 -11.23
CA LEU A 77 -9.75 8.33 -10.59
C LEU A 77 -10.37 6.92 -10.56
N GLY A 78 -10.16 6.12 -11.61
CA GLY A 78 -10.69 4.75 -11.67
C GLY A 78 -10.06 3.79 -10.66
N ASN A 79 -8.84 4.08 -10.20
CA ASN A 79 -8.11 3.29 -9.20
C ASN A 79 -8.33 3.82 -7.77
N ASP A 80 -9.05 4.92 -7.60
CA ASP A 80 -9.23 5.61 -6.32
C ASP A 80 -10.69 6.05 -6.08
N PRO A 81 -11.65 5.10 -6.07
CA PRO A 81 -13.07 5.42 -5.95
C PRO A 81 -13.43 6.09 -4.61
N HIS A 82 -12.59 5.89 -3.58
CA HIS A 82 -12.80 6.39 -2.23
C HIS A 82 -11.90 7.59 -1.89
N GLY A 83 -10.96 7.99 -2.77
CA GLY A 83 -10.02 9.08 -2.50
C GLY A 83 -8.91 8.74 -1.51
N GLU A 84 -8.84 7.50 -1.04
CA GLU A 84 -7.88 7.02 -0.03
C GLU A 84 -6.52 6.65 -0.64
N ARG A 85 -6.41 6.56 -1.97
CA ARG A 85 -5.16 6.30 -2.71
C ARG A 85 -4.49 5.00 -2.27
N ASP A 86 -5.30 3.97 -2.02
CA ASP A 86 -4.87 2.66 -1.50
C ASP A 86 -4.61 1.62 -2.60
N PHE A 87 -4.84 1.95 -3.87
CA PHE A 87 -4.64 1.04 -5.00
C PHE A 87 -4.11 1.77 -6.26
N GLY A 88 -3.37 1.03 -7.08
CA GLY A 88 -3.01 1.47 -8.42
C GLY A 88 -2.32 0.40 -9.26
N ALA A 89 -2.05 0.76 -10.51
CA ALA A 89 -1.43 -0.12 -11.50
C ALA A 89 -0.30 0.59 -12.25
N VAL A 90 0.75 -0.14 -12.58
CA VAL A 90 1.85 0.32 -13.45
C VAL A 90 2.27 -0.80 -14.41
N GLU A 91 2.94 -0.46 -15.50
CA GLU A 91 3.61 -1.43 -16.37
C GLU A 91 5.11 -1.41 -16.11
N PHE A 92 5.71 -2.58 -15.90
CA PHE A 92 7.14 -2.74 -15.67
C PHE A 92 7.65 -4.00 -16.37
N GLN A 93 8.66 -3.86 -17.24
CA GLN A 93 9.24 -4.97 -18.01
C GLN A 93 8.19 -5.82 -18.77
N GLY A 94 7.14 -5.18 -19.32
CA GLY A 94 6.06 -5.88 -20.03
C GLY A 94 5.04 -6.58 -19.13
N HIS A 95 5.16 -6.46 -17.81
CA HIS A 95 4.19 -6.98 -16.85
C HIS A 95 3.33 -5.86 -16.29
N LYS A 96 2.03 -6.14 -16.19
CA LYS A 96 1.10 -5.29 -15.44
C LYS A 96 1.24 -5.61 -13.94
N ILE A 97 1.61 -4.61 -13.17
CA ILE A 97 1.85 -4.70 -11.73
C ILE A 97 0.75 -3.93 -11.00
N PHE A 98 0.16 -4.54 -9.98
CA PHE A 98 -0.69 -3.86 -9.02
C PHE A 98 0.06 -3.56 -7.73
N TRP A 99 -0.33 -2.45 -7.10
CA TRP A 99 -0.02 -2.21 -5.71
C TRP A 99 -1.31 -1.93 -4.94
N LYS A 100 -1.38 -2.45 -3.71
CA LYS A 100 -2.48 -2.21 -2.78
C LYS A 100 -1.94 -1.90 -1.39
N ILE A 101 -2.66 -1.08 -0.64
CA ILE A 101 -2.38 -0.76 0.75
C ILE A 101 -3.52 -1.31 1.60
N ASP A 102 -3.19 -2.29 2.45
CA ASP A 102 -4.10 -2.82 3.45
C ASP A 102 -3.76 -2.21 4.82
N VAL A 103 -4.78 -1.73 5.54
CA VAL A 103 -4.62 -1.01 6.81
C VAL A 103 -5.09 -1.87 7.99
N TYR A 104 -4.15 -2.32 8.81
CA TYR A 104 -4.39 -3.17 9.98
C TYR A 104 -4.33 -2.37 11.28
N ALA A 105 -4.94 -2.90 12.34
CA ALA A 105 -4.72 -2.38 13.68
C ALA A 105 -3.23 -2.49 14.08
N ASN A 106 -2.71 -1.45 14.72
CA ASN A 106 -1.32 -1.41 15.18
C ASN A 106 -1.14 -2.05 16.57
N ASP A 107 -1.57 -3.31 16.71
CA ASP A 107 -1.44 -4.10 17.94
C ASP A 107 -0.40 -5.25 17.82
N GLY A 108 0.25 -5.34 16.66
CA GLY A 108 1.26 -6.36 16.36
C GLY A 108 0.69 -7.71 15.88
N THR A 109 -0.62 -7.87 15.80
CA THR A 109 -1.26 -9.14 15.39
C THR A 109 -1.59 -9.21 13.90
N PHE A 110 -1.81 -8.05 13.25
CA PHE A 110 -2.24 -7.96 11.85
C PHE A 110 -3.50 -8.78 11.51
N SER A 111 -4.36 -9.03 12.51
CA SER A 111 -5.50 -9.95 12.37
C SER A 111 -6.80 -9.26 11.93
N TRP A 112 -6.86 -7.93 12.01
CA TRP A 112 -8.04 -7.13 11.67
C TRP A 112 -7.66 -5.75 11.15
N GLY A 113 -8.59 -5.14 10.42
CA GLY A 113 -8.47 -3.75 9.96
C GLY A 113 -8.45 -2.76 11.13
N SER A 114 -7.76 -1.63 10.95
CA SER A 114 -7.79 -0.56 11.96
C SER A 114 -9.16 0.13 11.96
N GLU A 115 -9.73 0.37 13.14
CA GLU A 115 -10.92 1.24 13.29
C GLU A 115 -10.57 2.73 13.16
N MET A 116 -9.26 3.07 13.24
CA MET A 116 -8.75 4.44 13.12
C MET A 116 -7.66 4.50 12.05
N PRO A 117 -8.00 4.22 10.77
CA PRO A 117 -7.02 4.20 9.68
C PRO A 117 -6.37 5.57 9.47
N TRP A 118 -7.00 6.67 9.87
CA TRP A 118 -6.43 8.01 9.81
C TRP A 118 -5.39 8.33 10.90
N ASP A 119 -5.24 7.47 11.91
CA ASP A 119 -4.26 7.63 12.99
C ASP A 119 -3.08 6.67 12.81
N ALA A 120 -1.90 7.21 12.50
CA ALA A 120 -0.68 6.44 12.29
C ALA A 120 -0.20 5.67 13.54
N ARG A 121 -0.65 6.04 14.75
CA ARG A 121 -0.34 5.31 15.98
C ARG A 121 -1.20 4.07 16.16
N GLN A 122 -2.39 4.06 15.57
CA GLN A 122 -3.40 3.01 15.73
C GLN A 122 -3.58 2.16 14.47
N SER A 123 -2.89 2.51 13.39
CA SER A 123 -2.93 1.81 12.12
C SER A 123 -1.53 1.45 11.63
N PHE A 124 -1.43 0.28 11.00
CA PHE A 124 -0.24 -0.20 10.32
C PHE A 124 -0.59 -0.52 8.86
N ARG A 125 0.25 -0.08 7.92
CA ARG A 125 0.02 -0.25 6.47
C ARG A 125 0.90 -1.32 5.87
N VAL A 126 0.29 -2.28 5.18
CA VAL A 126 1.01 -3.24 4.34
C VAL A 126 0.84 -2.81 2.88
N VAL A 127 1.94 -2.41 2.25
CA VAL A 127 1.99 -2.08 0.82
C VAL A 127 2.36 -3.35 0.07
N THR A 128 1.38 -4.01 -0.53
CA THR A 128 1.58 -5.21 -1.34
C THR A 128 1.81 -4.80 -2.79
N ILE A 129 2.93 -5.22 -3.38
CA ILE A 129 3.25 -5.05 -4.80
C ILE A 129 3.26 -6.43 -5.46
N MET A 130 2.46 -6.60 -6.51
CA MET A 130 2.13 -7.91 -7.06
C MET A 130 1.91 -7.86 -8.57
N LEU A 131 2.01 -9.00 -9.25
CA LEU A 131 1.53 -9.09 -10.62
C LEU A 131 0.01 -8.88 -10.64
N ALA A 132 -0.52 -8.27 -11.69
CA ALA A 132 -1.97 -8.16 -11.85
C ALA A 132 -2.68 -9.53 -11.91
N SER A 133 -1.96 -10.59 -12.28
CA SER A 133 -2.45 -11.98 -12.27
C SER A 133 -2.48 -12.63 -10.89
N ASP A 134 -1.86 -12.00 -9.88
CA ASP A 134 -1.90 -12.48 -8.49
C ASP A 134 -3.16 -11.98 -7.74
N TRP A 135 -3.97 -11.14 -8.39
CA TRP A 135 -5.17 -10.49 -7.84
C TRP A 135 -6.46 -11.19 -8.27
#